data_AF-A0A8J7N1Y4-F1
#
_entry.id   AF-A0A8J7N1Y4-F1
#
_cell.length_a   1.000
_cell.length_b   1.000
_cell.length_c   1.000
_cell.angle_alpha   90.00
_cell.angle_beta   90.00
_cell.angle_gamma   90.00
#
_symmetry.space_group_name_H-M   'P 1'
#
loop_
_entity.id
_entity.type
_entity.pdbx_description
1 polymer ?
#
loop_
_entity_poly.entity_id
_entity_poly.type
_entity_poly.pdbx_seq_one_letter_code
_entity_poly.pdbx_strand_id
1 'polypeptide(L)'
;MRRLFALALFVLAAAPAAQAEVLSSQFKGLASASREISRRIAPGDSPIELGKYLPAEDLERLLGSWEGFGNEHSFRNGVPNALNMVIWHATLSRFAAAVGESCATPRLPMQARFRATLKKVCAWPAESARDEAVLQEFWLALMGYQAPEAEYAAWRDFFRSAYAAKPATETVAAMTLAIAMNPYFLLHQ
;
A
#
# COMPACT_ATOMS: atom_id res chain seq x y z
N MET A 1 27.27 -45.53 36.46
CA MET A 1 27.63 -44.10 36.36
C MET A 1 28.39 -43.85 35.07
N ARG A 2 27.69 -43.35 34.02
CA ARG A 2 28.28 -42.71 32.83
C ARG A 2 27.16 -42.29 31.86
N ARG A 3 27.32 -41.09 31.27
CA ARG A 3 26.59 -40.47 30.12
C ARG A 3 25.34 -39.66 30.52
N LEU A 4 25.44 -38.38 30.90
CA LEU A 4 25.69 -37.16 30.09
C LEU A 4 24.68 -36.93 28.94
N PHE A 5 23.77 -35.98 29.20
CA PHE A 5 23.28 -34.90 28.33
C PHE A 5 23.23 -35.12 26.80
N ALA A 6 22.01 -35.20 26.29
CA ALA A 6 21.61 -34.89 24.91
C ALA A 6 20.07 -34.71 24.94
N LEU A 7 19.40 -33.73 24.36
CA LEU A 7 19.77 -32.72 23.37
C LEU A 7 18.67 -31.63 23.51
N ALA A 8 19.04 -30.45 24.01
CA ALA A 8 18.20 -29.26 23.87
C ALA A 8 18.73 -28.51 22.65
N LEU A 9 18.19 -28.78 21.46
CA LEU A 9 18.53 -28.02 20.25
C LEU A 9 17.45 -28.22 19.18
N PHE A 10 16.34 -27.51 19.31
CA PHE A 10 15.42 -27.23 18.21
C PHE A 10 14.89 -25.80 18.37
N VAL A 11 15.80 -24.84 18.29
CA VAL A 11 15.46 -23.45 17.98
C VAL A 11 16.48 -22.99 16.95
N LEU A 12 16.02 -22.23 15.96
CA LEU A 12 16.76 -21.58 14.87
C LEU A 12 16.93 -22.39 13.57
N ALA A 13 15.87 -22.44 12.76
CA ALA A 13 16.01 -22.64 11.31
C ALA A 13 14.92 -21.94 10.46
N ALA A 14 14.20 -20.94 10.99
CA ALA A 14 13.11 -20.27 10.24
C ALA A 14 13.41 -18.82 9.82
N ALA A 15 14.63 -18.31 10.01
CA ALA A 15 14.98 -16.91 9.74
C ALA A 15 15.63 -16.57 8.38
N PRO A 16 16.24 -17.48 7.58
CA PRO A 16 17.04 -17.03 6.43
C PRO A 16 16.22 -16.73 5.16
N ALA A 17 14.98 -17.22 5.05
CA ALA A 17 14.16 -17.03 3.85
C ALA A 17 13.64 -15.59 3.71
N ALA A 18 13.17 -14.99 4.81
CA ALA A 18 12.65 -13.62 4.82
C ALA A 18 13.72 -12.55 4.53
N GLN A 19 15.00 -12.82 4.83
CA GLN A 19 16.09 -11.89 4.55
C GLN A 19 16.58 -11.93 3.10
N ALA A 20 16.44 -13.06 2.40
CA ALA A 20 16.84 -13.19 1.00
C ALA A 20 15.83 -12.52 0.04
N GLU A 21 14.54 -12.59 0.34
CA GLU A 21 13.46 -12.01 -0.48
C GLU A 21 13.48 -10.48 -0.50
N VAL A 22 13.89 -9.85 0.62
CA VAL A 22 14.03 -8.39 0.73
C VAL A 22 15.14 -7.86 -0.19
N LEU A 23 16.21 -8.64 -0.41
CA LEU A 23 17.34 -8.27 -1.28
C LEU A 23 17.04 -8.43 -2.78
N SER A 24 15.98 -9.15 -3.16
CA SER A 24 15.52 -9.26 -4.55
C SER A 24 14.32 -8.36 -4.88
N SER A 25 13.70 -7.74 -3.88
CA SER A 25 12.52 -6.89 -4.07
C SER A 25 12.90 -5.49 -4.58
N GLN A 26 12.24 -5.05 -5.65
CA GLN A 26 12.40 -3.71 -6.23
C GLN A 26 11.04 -3.01 -6.26
N PHE A 27 10.98 -1.70 -6.02
CA PHE A 27 9.77 -0.93 -6.24
C PHE A 27 9.31 -1.01 -7.69
N LYS A 28 7.99 -1.01 -7.91
CA LYS A 28 7.39 -0.92 -9.26
C LYS A 28 7.68 0.41 -9.97
N GLY A 29 8.16 1.42 -9.23
CA GLY A 29 8.34 2.80 -9.71
C GLY A 29 7.05 3.63 -9.66
N LEU A 30 7.21 4.95 -9.57
CA LEU A 30 6.11 5.91 -9.40
C LEU A 30 5.06 5.84 -10.52
N ALA A 31 5.50 5.72 -11.76
CA ALA A 31 4.62 5.62 -12.92
C ALA A 31 3.77 4.35 -12.89
N SER A 32 4.33 3.22 -12.45
CA SER A 32 3.58 1.96 -12.36
C SER A 32 2.53 2.00 -11.26
N ALA A 33 2.91 2.46 -10.06
CA ALA A 33 1.97 2.65 -8.95
C ALA A 33 0.83 3.62 -9.32
N SER A 34 1.15 4.72 -10.01
CA SER A 34 0.14 5.68 -10.51
C SER A 34 -0.84 5.03 -11.49
N ARG A 35 -0.35 4.19 -12.41
CA ARG A 35 -1.20 3.45 -13.35
C ARG A 35 -2.09 2.41 -12.65
N GLU A 36 -1.56 1.69 -11.66
CA GLU A 36 -2.34 0.71 -10.90
C GLU A 36 -3.48 1.38 -10.12
N ILE A 37 -3.19 2.47 -9.39
CA ILE A 37 -4.21 3.26 -8.69
C ILE A 37 -5.22 3.83 -9.68
N SER A 38 -4.75 4.46 -10.77
CA SER A 38 -5.64 5.05 -11.77
C SER A 38 -6.62 4.05 -12.36
N ARG A 39 -6.12 2.87 -12.77
CA ARG A 39 -6.96 1.79 -13.31
C ARG A 39 -8.05 1.34 -12.34
N ARG A 40 -7.77 1.45 -11.04
CA ARG A 40 -8.63 0.94 -9.98
C ARG A 40 -9.67 1.94 -9.50
N ILE A 41 -9.31 3.23 -9.40
CA ILE A 41 -10.17 4.21 -8.74
C ILE A 41 -10.44 5.48 -9.55
N ALA A 42 -9.63 5.79 -10.56
CA ALA A 42 -9.79 7.00 -11.35
C ALA A 42 -10.79 6.82 -12.51
N PRO A 43 -11.48 7.88 -12.95
CA PRO A 43 -12.15 7.90 -14.24
C PRO A 43 -11.13 7.75 -15.38
N GLY A 44 -11.55 7.14 -16.50
CA GLY A 44 -10.64 6.85 -17.62
C GLY A 44 -10.01 8.09 -18.27
N ASP A 45 -10.64 9.25 -18.14
CA ASP A 45 -10.21 10.55 -18.67
C ASP A 45 -9.47 11.42 -17.65
N SER A 46 -9.35 10.98 -16.40
CA SER A 46 -8.74 11.77 -15.31
C SER A 46 -7.86 10.90 -14.41
N PRO A 47 -6.69 10.46 -14.90
CA PRO A 47 -5.81 9.58 -14.14
C PRO A 47 -5.26 10.25 -12.87
N ILE A 48 -4.99 9.43 -11.86
CA ILE A 48 -4.31 9.84 -10.64
C ILE A 48 -2.81 9.67 -10.84
N GLU A 49 -2.11 10.80 -10.83
CA GLU A 49 -0.65 10.85 -10.93
C GLU A 49 -0.07 11.09 -9.54
N LEU A 50 0.58 10.07 -8.97
CA LEU A 50 1.13 10.16 -7.62
C LEU A 50 2.18 11.27 -7.48
N GLY A 51 2.91 11.59 -8.57
CA GLY A 51 3.90 12.68 -8.58
C GLY A 51 3.31 14.05 -8.22
N LYS A 52 2.01 14.28 -8.44
CA LYS A 52 1.35 15.55 -8.07
C LYS A 52 1.28 15.77 -6.56
N TYR A 53 1.37 14.71 -5.77
CA TYR A 53 1.28 14.81 -4.30
C TYR A 53 2.61 15.21 -3.66
N LEU A 54 3.74 14.98 -4.34
CA LEU A 54 5.04 15.45 -3.89
C LEU A 54 5.80 16.06 -5.09
N PRO A 55 5.46 17.28 -5.52
CA PRO A 55 6.10 17.90 -6.67
C PRO A 55 7.58 18.14 -6.36
N ALA A 56 8.45 17.43 -7.08
CA ALA A 56 9.89 17.58 -7.03
C ALA A 56 10.47 17.23 -8.41
N GLU A 57 11.49 17.98 -8.82
CA GLU A 57 12.29 17.60 -9.99
C GLU A 57 12.93 16.23 -9.74
N ASP A 58 12.99 15.38 -10.77
CA ASP A 58 13.64 14.06 -10.74
C ASP A 58 13.09 13.06 -9.69
N LEU A 59 11.88 13.24 -9.17
CA LEU A 59 11.27 12.32 -8.20
C LEU A 59 11.25 10.86 -8.68
N GLU A 60 10.98 10.65 -9.96
CA GLU A 60 10.96 9.30 -10.57
C GLU A 60 12.32 8.60 -10.48
N ARG A 61 13.43 9.36 -10.59
CA ARG A 61 14.79 8.82 -10.46
C ARG A 61 15.10 8.35 -9.05
N LEU A 62 14.44 8.91 -8.04
CA LEU A 62 14.61 8.54 -6.63
C LEU A 62 13.73 7.35 -6.21
N LEU A 63 12.65 7.07 -6.96
CA LEU A 63 11.64 6.07 -6.62
C LEU A 63 11.66 4.81 -7.51
N GLY A 64 12.69 4.65 -8.34
CA GLY A 64 12.76 3.58 -9.31
C GLY A 64 12.40 4.06 -10.71
N SER A 65 13.41 4.27 -11.54
CA SER A 65 13.25 4.60 -12.96
C SER A 65 14.11 3.69 -13.83
N TRP A 66 13.61 3.39 -15.03
CA TRP A 66 14.42 2.79 -16.09
C TRP A 66 15.30 3.87 -16.70
N GLU A 67 16.62 3.80 -16.49
CA GLU A 67 17.58 4.66 -17.16
C GLU A 67 18.26 3.86 -18.27
N GLY A 68 18.30 4.43 -19.48
CA GLY A 68 18.94 3.83 -20.64
C GLY A 68 20.29 4.48 -20.92
N PHE A 69 21.33 3.66 -21.14
CA PHE A 69 22.56 4.08 -21.81
C PHE A 69 22.92 3.03 -22.85
N GLY A 70 22.83 3.38 -24.14
CA GLY A 70 22.99 2.41 -25.22
C GLY A 70 21.88 1.35 -25.24
N ASN A 71 22.25 0.06 -25.28
CA ASN A 71 21.31 -1.08 -25.29
C ASN A 71 21.01 -1.65 -23.89
N GLU A 72 21.54 -1.04 -22.83
CA GLU A 72 21.34 -1.51 -21.46
C GLU A 72 20.26 -0.69 -20.76
N HIS A 73 19.24 -1.39 -20.26
CA HIS A 73 18.21 -0.83 -19.40
C HIS A 73 18.54 -1.21 -17.94
N SER A 74 18.99 -0.25 -17.14
CA SER A 74 19.22 -0.47 -15.71
C SER A 74 18.13 0.21 -14.89
N PHE A 75 17.49 -0.53 -13.99
CA PHE A 75 16.55 0.04 -13.03
C PHE A 75 17.32 0.65 -11.86
N ARG A 76 17.28 1.97 -11.72
CA ARG A 76 18.03 2.70 -10.68
C ARG A 76 17.15 3.05 -9.50
N ASN A 77 17.70 2.98 -8.28
CA ASN A 77 17.03 3.27 -7.01
C ASN A 77 15.76 2.43 -6.74
N GLY A 78 15.65 1.30 -7.43
CA GLY A 78 14.55 0.36 -7.26
C GLY A 78 14.56 -0.40 -5.94
N VAL A 79 15.74 -0.66 -5.38
CA VAL A 79 15.86 -1.41 -4.12
C VAL A 79 15.42 -0.54 -2.94
N PRO A 80 14.54 -1.02 -2.06
CA PRO A 80 14.14 -0.30 -0.85
C PRO A 80 15.32 0.18 0.01
N ASN A 81 15.29 1.46 0.39
CA ASN A 81 16.24 2.13 1.27
C ASN A 81 15.52 3.22 2.10
N ALA A 82 16.23 3.86 3.04
CA ALA A 82 15.58 4.84 3.92
C ALA A 82 15.01 6.04 3.16
N LEU A 83 15.73 6.57 2.16
CA LEU A 83 15.33 7.76 1.42
C LEU A 83 14.09 7.48 0.57
N ASN A 84 14.11 6.41 -0.24
CA ASN A 84 12.96 6.12 -1.10
C ASN A 84 11.72 5.70 -0.29
N MET A 85 11.88 5.06 0.87
CA MET A 85 10.75 4.80 1.79
C MET A 85 10.14 6.09 2.34
N VAL A 86 10.96 7.09 2.70
CA VAL A 86 10.46 8.41 3.14
C VAL A 86 9.69 9.10 2.03
N ILE A 87 10.22 9.07 0.80
CA ILE A 87 9.58 9.68 -0.35
C ILE A 87 8.25 8.98 -0.66
N TRP A 88 8.21 7.64 -0.70
CA TRP A 88 6.99 6.86 -0.88
C TRP A 88 5.95 7.19 0.19
N HIS A 89 6.37 7.19 1.46
CA HIS A 89 5.49 7.51 2.57
C HIS A 89 4.92 8.93 2.44
N ALA A 90 5.74 9.93 2.10
CA ALA A 90 5.29 11.31 1.94
C ALA A 90 4.28 11.46 0.77
N THR A 91 4.58 10.86 -0.38
CA THR A 91 3.72 10.87 -1.56
C THR A 91 2.37 10.19 -1.27
N LEU A 92 2.41 8.98 -0.71
CA LEU A 92 1.22 8.18 -0.47
C LEU A 92 0.38 8.70 0.70
N SER A 93 0.99 9.30 1.71
CA SER A 93 0.26 9.94 2.82
C SER A 93 -0.62 11.07 2.31
N ARG A 94 -0.13 11.89 1.37
CA ARG A 94 -0.89 13.00 0.77
C ARG A 94 -1.97 12.51 -0.17
N PHE A 95 -1.70 11.47 -0.95
CA PHE A 95 -2.73 10.78 -1.74
C PHE A 95 -3.85 10.21 -0.84
N ALA A 96 -3.46 9.49 0.21
CA ALA A 96 -4.39 8.90 1.16
C ALA A 96 -5.22 9.95 1.91
N ALA A 97 -4.61 11.07 2.29
CA ALA A 97 -5.32 12.21 2.86
C ALA A 97 -6.41 12.74 1.90
N ALA A 98 -6.11 12.88 0.60
CA ALA A 98 -7.10 13.30 -0.38
C ALA A 98 -8.26 12.29 -0.54
N VAL A 99 -8.00 10.99 -0.41
CA VAL A 99 -9.06 9.95 -0.37
C VAL A 99 -9.90 10.09 0.90
N GLY A 100 -9.28 10.25 2.07
CA GLY A 100 -9.98 10.44 3.33
C GLY A 100 -10.83 11.71 3.36
N GLU A 101 -10.30 12.84 2.88
CA GLU A 101 -11.02 14.11 2.78
C GLU A 101 -12.24 14.02 1.85
N SER A 102 -12.20 13.10 0.86
CA SER A 102 -13.32 12.83 -0.03
C SER A 102 -14.55 12.25 0.67
N CYS A 103 -14.45 11.86 1.96
CA CYS A 103 -15.62 11.56 2.79
C CYS A 103 -16.50 12.77 3.10
N ALA A 104 -15.90 13.95 3.25
CA ALA A 104 -16.62 15.19 3.54
C ALA A 104 -16.84 16.03 2.28
N THR A 105 -15.79 16.20 1.49
CA THR A 105 -15.80 17.02 0.27
C THR A 105 -15.04 16.28 -0.82
N PRO A 106 -15.67 15.96 -1.98
CA PRO A 106 -14.98 15.26 -3.06
C PRO A 106 -13.69 15.99 -3.48
N ARG A 107 -12.53 15.41 -3.17
CA ARG A 107 -11.20 15.96 -3.54
C ARG A 107 -10.66 15.37 -4.82
N LEU A 108 -11.09 14.17 -5.17
CA LEU A 108 -10.59 13.40 -6.29
C LEU A 108 -11.72 13.03 -7.24
N PRO A 109 -11.53 13.17 -8.55
CA PRO A 109 -12.39 12.52 -9.52
C PRO A 109 -12.18 11.00 -9.35
N MET A 110 -13.26 10.31 -8.99
CA MET A 110 -13.26 8.86 -8.78
C MET A 110 -14.33 8.21 -9.65
N GLN A 111 -14.05 7.02 -10.17
CA GLN A 111 -15.05 6.23 -10.88
C GLN A 111 -16.23 5.86 -9.97
N ALA A 112 -17.42 5.68 -10.56
CA ALA A 112 -18.67 5.52 -9.82
C ALA A 112 -18.65 4.33 -8.84
N ARG A 113 -18.04 3.20 -9.24
CA ARG A 113 -17.93 2.01 -8.40
C ARG A 113 -17.14 2.30 -7.12
N PHE A 114 -15.92 2.83 -7.26
CA PHE A 114 -15.09 3.15 -6.09
C PHE A 114 -15.75 4.20 -5.20
N ARG A 115 -16.41 5.21 -5.77
CA ARG A 115 -17.15 6.22 -5.01
C ARG A 115 -18.27 5.61 -4.16
N ALA A 116 -18.98 4.60 -4.68
CA ALA A 116 -20.01 3.90 -3.93
C ALA A 116 -19.41 3.12 -2.76
N THR A 117 -18.29 2.43 -2.96
CA THR A 117 -17.54 1.75 -1.90
C THR A 117 -17.05 2.74 -0.85
N LEU A 118 -16.40 3.83 -1.28
CA LEU A 118 -15.89 4.89 -0.40
C LEU A 118 -17.01 5.48 0.46
N LYS A 119 -18.17 5.77 -0.11
CA LYS A 119 -19.33 6.28 0.63
C LYS A 119 -19.75 5.37 1.78
N LYS A 120 -19.67 4.04 1.62
CA LYS A 120 -19.98 3.08 2.70
C LYS A 120 -18.95 3.17 3.82
N VAL A 121 -17.66 3.14 3.48
CA VAL A 121 -16.57 3.24 4.48
C VAL A 121 -16.58 4.61 5.17
N CYS A 122 -16.95 5.68 4.47
CA CYS A 122 -17.08 7.02 5.04
C CYS A 122 -18.20 7.17 6.09
N ALA A 123 -19.04 6.15 6.29
CA ALA A 123 -19.98 6.11 7.42
C ALA A 123 -19.29 5.74 8.75
N TRP A 124 -18.00 5.45 8.74
CA TRP A 124 -17.21 5.18 9.95
C TRP A 124 -17.36 6.32 10.98
N PRO A 125 -17.53 6.04 12.29
CA PRO A 125 -17.39 4.75 12.96
C PRO A 125 -18.66 3.91 13.04
N ALA A 126 -19.69 4.12 12.20
CA ALA A 126 -20.87 3.25 12.22
C ALA A 126 -20.50 1.77 12.00
N GLU A 127 -21.27 0.84 12.60
CA GLU A 127 -21.05 -0.60 12.41
C GLU A 127 -21.17 -1.02 10.95
N SER A 128 -22.04 -0.38 10.18
CA SER A 128 -22.20 -0.64 8.75
C SER A 128 -20.95 -0.35 7.91
N ALA A 129 -20.08 0.58 8.35
CA ALA A 129 -18.79 0.83 7.70
C ALA A 129 -17.73 -0.22 8.08
N ARG A 130 -17.97 -0.96 9.17
CA ARG A 130 -17.11 -2.01 9.72
C ARG A 130 -17.47 -3.41 9.20
N ASP A 131 -18.58 -3.53 8.46
CA ASP A 131 -19.04 -4.78 7.87
C ASP A 131 -17.99 -5.42 6.97
N GLU A 132 -17.94 -6.75 7.00
CA GLU A 132 -16.96 -7.54 6.26
C GLU A 132 -16.97 -7.24 4.77
N ALA A 133 -18.17 -7.23 4.16
CA ALA A 133 -18.32 -6.97 2.74
C ALA A 133 -17.84 -5.56 2.35
N VAL A 134 -18.02 -4.56 3.22
CA VAL A 134 -17.61 -3.17 2.97
C VAL A 134 -16.08 -3.05 3.01
N LEU A 135 -15.46 -3.63 4.04
CA LEU A 135 -14.01 -3.62 4.20
C LEU A 135 -13.30 -4.42 3.10
N GLN A 136 -13.84 -5.58 2.72
CA GLN A 136 -13.30 -6.38 1.63
C GLN A 136 -13.45 -5.67 0.28
N GLU A 137 -14.59 -5.04 0.02
CA GLU A 137 -14.82 -4.26 -1.21
C GLU A 137 -13.83 -3.09 -1.31
N PHE A 138 -13.57 -2.38 -0.20
CA PHE A 138 -12.59 -1.30 -0.15
C PHE A 138 -11.16 -1.79 -0.37
N TRP A 139 -10.77 -2.86 0.32
CA TRP A 139 -9.48 -3.51 0.13
C TRP A 139 -9.27 -3.92 -1.33
N LEU A 140 -10.21 -4.67 -1.91
CA LEU A 140 -10.09 -5.14 -3.29
C LEU A 140 -10.09 -4.01 -4.31
N ALA A 141 -10.79 -2.91 -4.02
CA ALA A 141 -10.79 -1.75 -4.89
C ALA A 141 -9.41 -1.07 -4.96
N LEU A 142 -8.58 -1.15 -3.92
CA LEU A 142 -7.25 -0.52 -3.89
C LEU A 142 -6.09 -1.51 -4.03
N MET A 143 -6.13 -2.66 -3.36
CA MET A 143 -5.10 -3.72 -3.37
C MET A 143 -5.28 -4.69 -4.55
N GLY A 144 -6.52 -4.94 -4.98
CA GLY A 144 -6.83 -6.03 -5.90
C GLY A 144 -6.53 -7.40 -5.29
N TYR A 145 -6.22 -8.39 -6.13
CA TYR A 145 -5.88 -9.76 -5.73
C TYR A 145 -4.37 -9.98 -5.50
N GLN A 146 -3.61 -8.90 -5.32
CA GLN A 146 -2.14 -8.97 -5.26
C GLN A 146 -1.63 -9.48 -3.92
N ALA A 147 -2.44 -9.42 -2.85
CA ALA A 147 -2.04 -9.79 -1.50
C ALA A 147 -2.77 -11.05 -0.99
N PRO A 148 -2.11 -11.91 -0.17
CA PRO A 148 -2.73 -13.04 0.50
C PRO A 148 -3.89 -12.64 1.41
N GLU A 149 -4.81 -13.57 1.67
CA GLU A 149 -5.95 -13.34 2.57
C GLU A 149 -5.53 -12.93 3.99
N ALA A 150 -4.39 -13.44 4.47
CA ALA A 150 -3.84 -13.08 5.78
C ALA A 150 -3.52 -11.58 5.90
N GLU A 151 -3.07 -10.93 4.81
CA GLU A 151 -2.81 -9.49 4.79
C GLU A 151 -4.11 -8.68 4.96
N TYR A 152 -5.17 -9.10 4.27
CA TYR A 152 -6.48 -8.50 4.43
C TYR A 152 -7.03 -8.68 5.85
N ALA A 153 -6.92 -9.89 6.42
CA ALA A 153 -7.37 -10.15 7.78
C ALA A 153 -6.65 -9.27 8.81
N ALA A 154 -5.31 -9.18 8.71
CA ALA A 154 -4.51 -8.33 9.59
C ALA A 154 -4.87 -6.84 9.46
N TRP A 155 -5.00 -6.35 8.23
CA TRP A 155 -5.44 -4.97 7.96
C TRP A 155 -6.82 -4.69 8.55
N ARG A 156 -7.80 -5.57 8.30
CA ARG A 156 -9.18 -5.44 8.76
C ARG A 156 -9.25 -5.39 10.29
N ASP A 157 -8.59 -6.32 10.96
CA ASP A 157 -8.64 -6.45 12.41
C ASP A 157 -7.93 -5.27 13.11
N PHE A 158 -6.85 -4.76 12.51
CA PHE A 158 -6.20 -3.53 12.96
C PHE A 158 -7.15 -2.33 12.91
N PHE A 159 -7.85 -2.08 11.80
CA PHE A 159 -8.74 -0.93 11.71
C PHE A 159 -10.00 -1.07 12.55
N ARG A 160 -10.56 -2.29 12.66
CA ARG A 160 -11.70 -2.56 13.55
C ARG A 160 -11.37 -2.33 15.03
N SER A 161 -10.10 -2.44 15.42
CA SER A 161 -9.65 -2.23 16.81
C SER A 161 -9.06 -0.84 17.02
N ALA A 162 -7.91 -0.54 16.41
CA ALA A 162 -7.15 0.70 16.64
C ALA A 162 -7.88 1.96 16.16
N TYR A 163 -8.76 1.84 15.17
CA TYR A 163 -9.51 2.95 14.59
C TYR A 163 -11.01 2.93 14.91
N ALA A 164 -11.48 2.04 15.79
CA ALA A 164 -12.90 1.80 16.07
C ALA A 164 -13.73 3.07 16.33
N ALA A 165 -13.15 4.04 17.03
CA ALA A 165 -13.80 5.30 17.42
C ALA A 165 -13.23 6.53 16.70
N LYS A 166 -12.36 6.34 15.71
CA LYS A 166 -11.72 7.44 14.99
C LYS A 166 -12.68 8.04 13.94
N PRO A 167 -12.50 9.31 13.54
CA PRO A 167 -13.31 9.90 12.47
C PRO A 167 -13.12 9.18 11.13
N ALA A 168 -14.14 9.26 10.26
CA ALA A 168 -14.08 8.67 8.92
C ALA A 168 -12.87 9.16 8.10
N THR A 169 -12.65 10.48 8.04
CA THR A 169 -11.55 11.08 7.28
C THR A 169 -10.19 10.52 7.68
N GLU A 170 -9.92 10.42 8.99
CA GLU A 170 -8.67 9.86 9.54
C GLU A 170 -8.54 8.38 9.22
N THR A 171 -9.63 7.63 9.43
CA THR A 171 -9.66 6.17 9.25
C THR A 171 -9.48 5.78 7.79
N VAL A 172 -10.21 6.41 6.86
CA VAL A 172 -10.11 6.14 5.43
C VAL A 172 -8.74 6.53 4.88
N ALA A 173 -8.16 7.64 5.34
CA ALA A 173 -6.80 8.00 4.97
C ALA A 173 -5.80 6.94 5.46
N ALA A 174 -5.87 6.53 6.73
CA ALA A 174 -4.98 5.50 7.27
C ALA A 174 -5.15 4.14 6.56
N MET A 175 -6.39 3.72 6.28
CA MET A 175 -6.71 2.52 5.51
C MET A 175 -6.09 2.56 4.12
N THR A 176 -6.26 3.68 3.41
CA THR A 176 -5.72 3.90 2.06
C THR A 176 -4.20 3.86 2.07
N LEU A 177 -3.56 4.52 3.04
CA LEU A 177 -2.11 4.53 3.19
C LEU A 177 -1.57 3.13 3.49
N ALA A 178 -2.20 2.38 4.39
CA ALA A 178 -1.80 1.03 4.73
C ALA A 178 -1.83 0.10 3.51
N ILE A 179 -2.86 0.23 2.67
CA ILE A 179 -2.95 -0.53 1.40
C ILE A 179 -1.86 -0.08 0.43
N ALA A 180 -1.72 1.23 0.21
CA ALA A 180 -0.79 1.77 -0.76
C ALA A 180 0.69 1.59 -0.35
N MET A 181 0.99 1.41 0.93
CA MET A 181 2.32 1.08 1.44
C MET A 181 2.59 -0.43 1.53
N ASN A 182 1.58 -1.27 1.26
CA ASN A 182 1.74 -2.70 1.38
C ASN A 182 2.77 -3.24 0.35
N PRO A 183 3.69 -4.14 0.74
CA PRO A 183 4.69 -4.70 -0.15
C PRO A 183 4.12 -5.35 -1.42
N TYR A 184 2.97 -6.02 -1.33
CA TYR A 184 2.28 -6.64 -2.46
C TYR A 184 1.77 -5.60 -3.49
N PHE A 185 1.55 -4.36 -3.03
CA PHE A 185 1.21 -3.25 -3.92
C PHE A 185 2.47 -2.53 -4.45
N LEU A 186 3.47 -2.25 -3.61
CA LEU A 186 4.59 -1.38 -4.00
C LEU A 186 5.76 -2.07 -4.69
N LEU A 187 5.97 -3.37 -4.44
CA LEU A 187 7.16 -4.09 -4.92
C LEU A 187 6.82 -4.95 -6.14
N HIS A 188 7.81 -5.17 -6.98
CA HIS A 188 7.82 -6.24 -7.97
C HIS A 188 7.81 -7.58 -7.23
N GLN A 189 6.92 -8.47 -7.68
CA GLN A 189 6.83 -9.87 -7.25
C GLN A 189 7.09 -10.77 -8.45
#